data_AF-A0A6N6QDM0-F1
#
_entry.id   AF-A0A6N6QDM0-F1
#
_cell.length_a   1.000
_cell.length_b   1.000
_cell.length_c   1.000
_cell.angle_alpha   90.00
_cell.angle_beta   90.00
_cell.angle_gamma   90.00
#
_symmetry.space_group_name_H-M   'P 1'
#
loop_
_entity.id
_entity.type
_entity.pdbx_description
1 polymer ?
#
loop_
_entity_poly.entity_id
_entity_poly.type
_entity_poly.pdbx_seq_one_letter_code
_entity_poly.pdbx_strand_id
1 'polypeptide(L)' 'MSPDGTDIASIATALVALGCPGDAAAAMAAQLDKRARQLAVERGLAHGDALAHLLRLMAGGWAAQARGIRVDS' A
#
# COMPACT_ATOMS: atom_id res chain seq x y z
N MET A 1 0.11 -17.06 18.36
CA MET A 1 0.14 -16.82 16.90
C MET A 1 0.05 -15.31 16.72
N SER A 2 1.18 -14.61 16.58
CA SER A 2 1.15 -13.17 16.32
C SER A 2 0.66 -12.98 14.87
N PRO A 3 -0.48 -12.30 14.64
CA PRO A 3 -1.17 -12.30 13.34
C PRO A 3 -0.59 -11.32 12.31
N ASP A 4 0.54 -10.65 12.57
CA ASP A 4 1.13 -9.63 11.69
C ASP A 4 1.86 -10.22 10.46
N GLY A 5 1.29 -11.27 9.86
CA GLY A 5 1.75 -11.88 8.62
C GLY A 5 0.87 -11.48 7.45
N THR A 6 0.73 -10.18 7.16
CA THR A 6 0.17 -9.78 5.87
C THR A 6 1.20 -10.14 4.81
N ASP A 7 1.01 -11.29 4.16
CA ASP A 7 1.89 -11.78 3.11
C ASP A 7 1.89 -10.83 1.90
N ILE A 8 3.05 -10.67 1.25
CA ILE A 8 3.22 -9.78 0.09
C ILE A 8 2.18 -10.11 -1.01
N ALA A 9 1.78 -11.37 -1.17
CA ALA A 9 0.75 -11.76 -2.13
C ALA A 9 -0.64 -11.18 -1.78
N SER A 10 -0.96 -11.07 -0.49
CA SER A 10 -2.21 -10.45 -0.03
C SER A 10 -2.22 -8.94 -0.32
N ILE A 11 -1.08 -8.28 -0.14
CA ILE A 11 -0.90 -6.86 -0.47
C ILE A 11 -1.02 -6.66 -1.98
N ALA A 12 -0.38 -7.51 -2.79
CA ALA A 12 -0.47 -7.44 -4.24
C ALA A 12 -1.91 -7.62 -4.73
N THR A 13 -2.66 -8.57 -4.14
CA THR A 13 -4.08 -8.78 -4.44
C THR A 13 -4.92 -7.53 -4.12
N ALA A 14 -4.68 -6.91 -2.97
CA ALA A 14 -5.36 -5.66 -2.59
C ALA A 14 -5.02 -4.52 -3.56
N LEU A 15 -3.76 -4.40 -3.97
CA LEU A 15 -3.33 -3.40 -4.95
C LEU A 15 -4.00 -3.61 -6.31
N VAL A 16 -4.13 -4.86 -6.78
CA VAL A 16 -4.84 -5.17 -8.03
C VAL A 16 -6.31 -4.80 -7.92
N ALA A 17 -6.98 -5.14 -6.82
CA ALA A 17 -8.38 -4.78 -6.59
C ALA A 17 -8.60 -3.26 -6.55
N LEU A 18 -7.59 -2.50 -6.13
CA LEU A 18 -7.62 -1.04 -6.12
C LEU A 18 -7.29 -0.41 -7.50
N GLY A 19 -6.77 -1.18 -8.47
CA GLY A 19 -6.48 -0.71 -9.84
C GLY A 19 -5.02 -0.82 -10.29
N CYS A 20 -4.14 -1.45 -9.49
CA CYS A 20 -2.76 -1.70 -9.88
C CYS A 20 -2.69 -2.77 -11.00
N PRO A 21 -1.86 -2.58 -12.04
CA PRO A 21 -1.56 -3.66 -12.96
C PRO A 21 -0.86 -4.81 -12.22
N GLY A 22 -1.31 -6.05 -12.44
CA GLY A 22 -0.86 -7.23 -11.70
C GLY A 22 0.66 -7.47 -11.75
N ASP A 23 1.29 -7.16 -12.89
CA ASP A 23 2.74 -7.27 -13.08
C ASP A 23 3.53 -6.32 -12.15
N ALA A 24 3.03 -5.10 -11.94
CA ALA A 24 3.62 -4.13 -11.02
C ALA A 24 3.18 -4.34 -9.56
N ALA A 25 2.08 -5.05 -9.33
CA ALA A 25 1.49 -5.21 -8.00
C ALA A 25 2.43 -5.95 -7.03
N ALA A 26 3.14 -6.97 -7.50
CA ALA A 26 4.11 -7.70 -6.67
C ALA A 26 5.29 -6.81 -6.24
N ALA A 27 5.84 -6.03 -7.18
CA ALA A 27 6.94 -5.11 -6.89
C ALA A 27 6.50 -3.96 -5.98
N MET A 28 5.28 -3.44 -6.15
CA MET A 28 4.70 -2.42 -5.27
C MET A 28 4.39 -2.98 -3.89
N ALA A 29 3.87 -4.21 -3.80
CA ALA A 29 3.56 -4.86 -2.53
C ALA A 29 4.80 -4.97 -1.63
N ALA A 30 5.94 -5.39 -2.19
CA ALA A 30 7.20 -5.47 -1.45
C ALA A 30 7.68 -4.09 -0.93
N GLN A 31 7.49 -3.03 -1.72
CA GLN A 31 7.82 -1.67 -1.32
C GLN A 31 6.86 -1.15 -0.24
N LEU A 32 5.57 -1.46 -0.35
CA LEU A 32 4.55 -1.07 0.62
C LEU A 32 4.77 -1.75 1.97
N ASP A 33 5.08 -3.05 1.98
CA ASP A 33 5.39 -3.81 3.20
C ASP A 33 6.61 -3.22 3.93
N LYS A 34 7.69 -2.93 3.19
CA LYS A 34 8.89 -2.30 3.78
C LYS A 34 8.56 -0.94 4.41
N ARG A 35 7.78 -0.11 3.71
CA ARG A 35 7.32 1.19 4.23
C ARG A 35 6.39 1.04 5.42
N ALA A 36 5.49 0.05 5.42
CA ALA A 36 4.57 -0.22 6.52
C ALA A 36 5.35 -0.60 7.79
N ARG A 37 6.39 -1.44 7.67
CA ARG A 37 7.27 -1.79 8.79
C ARG A 37 8.02 -0.58 9.35
N GLN A 38 8.56 0.27 8.48
CA GLN A 38 9.22 1.50 8.92
C GLN A 38 8.24 2.44 9.63
N LEU A 39 7.07 2.67 9.04
CA LEU A 39 6.02 3.51 9.59
C LEU A 39 5.49 2.98 10.93
N ALA A 40 5.35 1.66 11.06
CA ALA A 40 4.96 0.99 12.29
C ALA A 40 5.96 1.28 13.42
N VAL A 41 7.26 1.21 13.14
CA VAL A 41 8.32 1.55 14.11
C VAL A 41 8.31 3.05 14.43
N GLU A 42 8.25 3.91 13.41
CA GLU A 42 8.29 5.37 13.57
C GLU A 42 7.09 5.91 14.35
N ARG A 43 5.91 5.30 14.18
CA ARG A 43 4.65 5.76 14.80
C ARG A 43 4.22 4.91 16.00
N GLY A 44 4.93 3.82 16.29
CA GLY A 44 4.53 2.84 17.32
C GLY A 44 3.20 2.15 17.00
N LEU A 45 2.89 1.94 15.72
CA LEU A 45 1.65 1.30 15.25
C LEU A 45 1.90 -0.19 14.94
N ALA A 46 0.82 -0.98 14.90
CA ALA A 46 0.89 -2.33 14.34
C ALA A 46 1.17 -2.28 12.83
N HIS A 47 1.83 -3.32 12.31
CA HIS A 47 2.16 -3.40 10.88
C HIS A 47 0.89 -3.37 10.02
N GLY A 48 -0.15 -4.10 10.43
CA GLY A 48 -1.46 -4.06 9.76
C GLY A 48 -2.07 -2.66 9.67
N ASP A 49 -2.01 -1.86 10.75
CA ASP A 49 -2.54 -0.49 10.77
C ASP A 49 -1.74 0.46 9.88
N ALA A 50 -0.40 0.35 9.94
CA ALA A 50 0.50 1.11 9.08
C ALA A 50 0.27 0.79 7.60
N LEU A 51 0.10 -0.49 7.27
CA LEU A 51 -0.18 -0.94 5.91
C LEU A 51 -1.56 -0.49 5.42
N ALA A 52 -2.60 -0.61 6.24
CA ALA A 52 -3.94 -0.12 5.92
C ALA A 52 -3.93 1.39 5.65
N HIS A 53 -3.14 2.15 6.40
CA HIS A 53 -2.93 3.57 6.17
C HIS A 53 -2.28 3.83 4.80
N LEU A 54 -1.21 3.11 4.45
CA LEU A 54 -0.55 3.24 3.15
C LEU A 54 -1.46 2.85 1.98
N LEU A 55 -2.25 1.79 2.10
CA LEU A 55 -3.21 1.37 1.08
C LEU A 55 -4.30 2.43 0.85
N ARG A 56 -4.80 3.07 1.92
CA ARG A 56 -5.75 4.18 1.80
C ARG A 56 -5.14 5.39 1.09
N LEU A 57 -3.88 5.71 1.37
CA LEU A 57 -3.15 6.79 0.68
C LEU A 57 -2.99 6.49 -0.82
N MET A 58 -2.61 5.26 -1.17
CA MET A 58 -2.50 4.82 -2.57
C MET A 58 -3.84 4.88 -3.30
N ALA A 59 -4.93 4.42 -2.66
CA ALA A 59 -6.28 4.53 -3.22
C ALA A 59 -6.68 5.99 -3.48
N GLY A 60 -6.30 6.90 -2.58
CA GLY A 60 -6.49 8.34 -2.78
C GLY A 60 -5.68 8.90 -3.95
N GLY A 61 -4.44 8.44 -4.13
CA GLY A 61 -3.56 8.80 -5.26
C GLY A 61 -4.12 8.35 -6.61
N TRP A 62 -4.67 7.13 -6.69
CA TRP A 62 -5.31 6.64 -7.91
C TRP A 62 -6.66 7.28 -8.18
N ALA A 63 -7.44 7.56 -7.14
CA ALA A 63 -8.65 8.36 -7.27
C ALA A 63 -8.33 9.78 -7.76
N ALA A 64 -7.24 10.39 -7.30
CA ALA A 64 -6.77 11.69 -7.78
C ALA A 64 -6.26 11.63 -9.23
N GLN A 65 -5.52 10.58 -9.59
CA GLN A 65 -5.01 10.35 -10.94
C GLN A 65 -6.15 10.06 -11.94
N ALA A 66 -7.17 9.31 -11.54
CA ALA A 66 -8.39 9.07 -12.33
C ALA A 66 -9.21 10.34 -12.57
N ARG A 67 -9.02 11.37 -11.72
CA ARG A 67 -9.67 12.69 -11.86
C ARG A 67 -8.80 13.71 -12.61
N GLY A 68 -7.63 13.33 -13.11
CA GLY A 68 -6.90 14.11 -14.10
C GLY A 68 -6.37 15.46 -13.60
N ILE A 69 -5.91 15.56 -12.35
CA ILE A 69 -5.08 16.71 -11.96
C ILE A 69 -3.62 16.39 -12.28
N ARG A 70 -3.19 16.78 -13.48
CA ARG A 70 -1.78 17.11 -13.72
C ARG A 70 -1.44 18.24 -12.75
N VAL A 71 -0.68 17.94 -11.69
CA VAL A 71 0.18 18.98 -11.12
C VAL A 71 1.43 18.98 -11.98
N ASP A 72 1.39 19.83 -13.00
CA ASP A 72 2.59 20.31 -13.66
C ASP A 72 3.45 21.02 -12.59
N SER A 73 4.72 20.65 -12.52
CA SER A 73 5.76 21.36 -11.78
C SER A 73 7.07 21.21 -12.53
#